data_AF-A0A3D2IAD6-F1
#
_entry.id   AF-A0A3D2IAD6-F1
#
_cell.length_a   1.000
_cell.length_b   1.000
_cell.length_c   1.000
_cell.angle_alpha   90.00
_cell.angle_beta   90.00
_cell.angle_gamma   90.00
#
_symmetry.space_group_name_H-M   'P 1'
#
loop_
_entity.id
_entity.type
_entity.pdbx_description
1 polymer ?
#
loop_
_entity_poly.entity_id
_entity_poly.type
_entity_poly.pdbx_seq_one_letter_code
_entity_poly.pdbx_strand_id
1 'polypeptide(L)'
;MEILPLKKKIDPAQVIVTANGQTISGIDEILDFGGYYRIVRNGKRDLSFYRSEVQFQQNCLADGKNQEAFQYFKETAAAISLVAENGINILSMQYDKIQQVSEDTVLASYLAPQKDVKMPQMPEAVIYPFGLNQSQK
;
A
#
# COMPACT_ATOMS: atom_id res chain seq x y z
N MET A 1 32.88 13.63 12.45
CA MET A 1 31.47 13.15 12.40
C MET A 1 30.61 14.34 12.04
N GLU A 2 29.88 14.26 10.93
CA GLU A 2 28.89 15.28 10.56
C GLU A 2 27.51 14.77 11.00
N ILE A 3 26.81 15.54 11.83
CA ILE A 3 25.48 15.20 12.32
C ILE A 3 24.47 15.88 11.40
N LEU A 4 23.70 15.08 10.67
CA LEU A 4 22.63 15.60 9.82
C LEU A 4 21.45 16.03 10.72
N PRO A 5 20.93 17.27 10.58
CA PRO A 5 19.80 17.73 11.37
C PRO A 5 18.50 17.11 10.86
N LEU A 6 17.64 16.66 11.78
CA LEU A 6 16.29 16.22 11.47
C LEU A 6 15.49 17.38 10.86
N LYS A 7 14.93 17.18 9.67
CA LYS A 7 14.12 18.19 8.96
C LYS A 7 12.64 18.01 9.25
N LYS A 8 12.14 16.78 9.20
CA LYS A 8 10.70 16.47 9.37
C LYS A 8 10.50 15.05 9.89
N LYS A 9 9.45 14.87 10.69
CA LYS A 9 8.87 13.55 10.98
C LYS A 9 7.69 13.30 10.04
N ILE A 10 7.61 12.10 9.49
CA ILE A 10 6.51 11.66 8.62
C ILE A 10 5.72 10.61 9.41
N ASP A 11 4.40 10.77 9.44
CA ASP A 11 3.51 9.81 10.09
C ASP A 11 3.46 8.50 9.28
N PRO A 12 3.89 7.35 9.84
CA PRO A 12 3.86 6.07 9.14
C PRO A 12 2.44 5.60 8.79
N ALA A 13 1.42 6.04 9.52
CA ALA A 13 0.03 5.66 9.22
C ALA A 13 -0.45 6.25 7.89
N GLN A 14 0.09 7.41 7.50
CA GLN A 14 -0.33 8.16 6.31
C GLN A 14 0.31 7.64 5.01
N VAL A 15 1.42 6.90 5.11
CA VAL A 15 2.22 6.54 3.93
C VAL A 15 2.64 5.06 3.92
N ILE A 16 2.77 4.54 2.72
CA ILE A 16 3.40 3.25 2.44
C ILE A 16 4.80 3.55 1.91
N VAL A 17 5.81 2.94 2.53
CA VAL A 17 7.22 3.20 2.21
C VAL A 17 7.78 2.05 1.40
N THR A 18 8.29 2.35 0.22
CA THR A 18 9.01 1.41 -0.64
C THR A 18 10.44 1.89 -0.80
N ALA A 19 11.42 1.07 -0.45
CA ALA A 19 12.83 1.37 -0.65
C ALA A 19 13.46 0.32 -1.55
N ASN A 20 14.17 0.73 -2.60
CA ASN A 20 14.82 -0.16 -3.56
C ASN A 20 13.86 -1.25 -4.12
N GLY A 21 12.62 -0.86 -4.39
CA GLY A 21 11.57 -1.74 -4.92
C GLY A 21 10.91 -2.67 -3.89
N GLN A 22 11.29 -2.60 -2.60
CA GLN A 22 10.69 -3.41 -1.53
C GLN A 22 9.88 -2.56 -0.57
N THR A 23 8.62 -2.95 -0.35
CA THR A 23 7.76 -2.30 0.65
C THR A 23 8.21 -2.68 2.07
N ILE A 24 8.35 -1.68 2.93
CA ILE A 24 8.80 -1.83 4.31
C ILE A 24 7.59 -1.80 5.24
N SER A 25 7.45 -2.83 6.07
CA SER A 25 6.39 -2.95 7.06
C SER A 25 6.90 -2.84 8.50
N GLY A 26 5.98 -2.61 9.45
CA GLY A 26 6.28 -2.50 10.88
C GLY A 26 7.13 -1.28 11.21
N ILE A 27 6.74 -0.12 10.67
CA ILE A 27 7.42 1.15 10.85
C ILE A 27 6.79 1.91 12.02
N ASP A 28 7.61 2.32 12.98
CA ASP A 28 7.17 3.13 14.11
C ASP A 28 7.40 4.62 13.85
N GLU A 29 8.52 4.98 13.23
CA GLU A 29 8.85 6.36 12.89
C GLU A 29 9.54 6.46 11.52
N ILE A 30 9.23 7.52 10.79
CA ILE A 30 9.92 7.91 9.55
C ILE A 30 10.50 9.31 9.77
N LEU A 31 11.83 9.41 9.64
CA LEU A 31 12.59 10.63 9.89
C LEU A 31 13.26 11.11 8.60
N ASP A 32 12.95 12.34 8.18
CA ASP A 32 13.54 13.01 7.01
C ASP A 32 14.71 13.91 7.45
N PHE A 33 15.92 13.62 6.96
CA PHE A 33 17.14 14.39 7.19
C PHE A 33 17.55 15.23 5.96
N GLY A 34 16.66 15.39 4.98
CA GLY A 34 16.92 16.05 3.70
C GLY A 34 17.42 15.07 2.65
N GLY A 35 18.69 14.67 2.73
CA GLY A 35 19.32 13.74 1.77
C GLY A 35 19.05 12.26 2.02
N TYR A 36 18.57 11.93 3.22
CA TYR A 36 18.34 10.56 3.68
C TYR A 36 17.05 10.46 4.48
N TYR A 37 16.47 9.27 4.44
CA TYR A 37 15.41 8.87 5.35
C TYR A 37 15.93 7.82 6.33
N ARG A 38 15.52 7.93 7.60
CA ARG A 38 15.69 6.87 8.59
C ARG A 38 14.33 6.29 8.95
N ILE A 39 14.24 4.97 8.89
CA ILE A 39 13.03 4.21 9.19
C ILE A 39 13.29 3.40 10.46
N VAL A 40 12.60 3.78 11.54
CA VAL A 40 12.67 3.11 12.84
C VAL A 40 11.59 2.02 12.87
N ARG A 41 11.94 0.83 13.33
CA ARG A 41 11.07 -0.35 13.29
C ARG A 41 11.06 -1.07 14.63
N ASN A 42 9.87 -1.43 15.12
CA ASN A 42 9.73 -2.04 16.44
C ASN A 42 10.53 -3.33 16.57
N GLY A 43 11.45 -3.36 17.53
CA GLY A 43 12.28 -4.53 17.83
C GLY A 43 13.18 -4.99 16.68
N LYS A 44 13.32 -4.19 15.62
CA LYS A 44 14.13 -4.50 14.43
C LYS A 44 15.19 -3.43 14.24
N ARG A 45 16.22 -3.76 13.46
CA ARG A 45 17.26 -2.80 13.11
C ARG A 45 16.67 -1.64 12.29
N ASP A 46 17.00 -0.42 12.68
CA ASP A 46 16.71 0.78 11.90
C ASP A 46 17.33 0.69 10.51
N LEU A 47 16.60 1.20 9.53
CA LEU A 47 17.07 1.30 8.15
C LEU A 47 17.34 2.76 7.80
N SER A 48 18.33 2.99 6.95
CA SER A 48 18.65 4.31 6.42
C SER A 48 18.85 4.18 4.92
N PHE A 49 18.23 5.08 4.18
CA PHE A 49 18.22 5.08 2.72
C PHE A 49 18.49 6.49 2.21
N TYR A 50 19.16 6.59 1.07
CA TYR A 50 19.21 7.83 0.32
C TYR A 50 17.79 8.21 -0.12
N ARG A 51 17.53 9.51 -0.23
CA ARG A 51 16.23 10.02 -0.70
C ARG A 51 15.82 9.43 -2.05
N SER A 52 16.78 9.20 -2.95
CA SER A 52 16.53 8.62 -4.29
C SER A 52 16.10 7.16 -4.27
N GLU A 53 16.36 6.43 -3.18
CA GLU A 53 16.02 5.02 -3.05
C GLU A 53 14.60 4.81 -2.51
N VAL A 54 13.97 5.86 -1.96
CA VAL A 54 12.70 5.78 -1.24
C VAL A 54 11.57 6.41 -2.04
N GLN A 55 10.47 5.67 -2.14
CA GLN A 55 9.20 6.13 -2.67
C GLN A 55 8.15 6.09 -1.57
N PHE A 56 7.32 7.13 -1.52
CA PHE A 56 6.18 7.21 -0.63
C PHE A 56 4.90 7.18 -1.46
N GLN A 57 4.02 6.25 -1.12
CA GLN A 57 2.64 6.20 -1.62
C GLN A 57 1.70 6.57 -0.48
N GLN A 58 0.59 7.23 -0.78
CA GLN A 58 -0.41 7.56 0.24
C GLN A 58 -1.15 6.29 0.67
N ASN A 59 -1.35 6.14 1.98
CA ASN A 59 -2.21 5.10 2.52
C ASN A 59 -3.68 5.56 2.48
N CYS A 60 -4.49 4.95 1.63
CA CYS A 60 -5.91 5.23 1.48
C CYS A 60 -6.70 5.04 2.79
N LEU A 61 -6.26 4.10 3.64
CA LEU A 61 -6.89 3.83 4.95
C LEU A 61 -6.54 4.87 6.03
N ALA A 62 -5.70 5.85 5.72
CA ALA A 62 -5.43 6.96 6.63
C ALA A 62 -6.59 7.99 6.65
N ASP A 63 -7.46 7.96 5.64
CA ASP A 63 -8.72 8.71 5.63
C ASP A 63 -9.78 7.97 6.43
N GLY A 64 -10.43 8.68 7.36
CA GLY A 64 -11.40 8.08 8.28
C GLY A 64 -12.63 7.47 7.59
N LYS A 65 -13.12 8.05 6.48
CA LYS A 65 -14.27 7.51 5.76
C LYS A 65 -13.89 6.24 5.02
N ASN A 66 -12.72 6.22 4.39
CA ASN A 66 -12.21 5.02 3.73
C ASN A 66 -11.94 3.90 4.74
N GLN A 67 -11.41 4.24 5.92
CA GLN A 67 -11.20 3.29 7.01
C GLN A 67 -12.52 2.70 7.50
N GLU A 68 -13.55 3.52 7.71
CA GLU A 68 -14.88 3.08 8.13
C GLU A 68 -15.53 2.15 7.09
N ALA A 69 -15.47 2.51 5.81
CA ALA A 69 -15.97 1.67 4.72
C ALA A 69 -15.23 0.32 4.64
N PHE A 70 -13.90 0.35 4.79
CA PHE A 70 -13.08 -0.86 4.81
C PHE A 70 -13.41 -1.74 6.03
N GLN A 71 -13.63 -1.14 7.20
CA GLN A 71 -14.03 -1.84 8.41
C GLN A 71 -15.39 -2.51 8.25
N TYR A 72 -16.36 -1.83 7.61
CA TYR A 72 -17.65 -2.44 7.27
C TYR A 72 -17.51 -3.68 6.37
N PHE A 73 -16.64 -3.63 5.35
CA PHE A 73 -16.36 -4.81 4.52
C PHE A 73 -15.76 -5.97 5.32
N LYS A 74 -14.85 -5.66 6.24
CA LYS A 74 -14.22 -6.63 7.14
C LYS A 74 -15.24 -7.30 8.07
N GLU A 75 -16.11 -6.51 8.69
CA GLU A 75 -17.17 -7.01 9.57
C GLU A 75 -18.20 -7.86 8.82
N THR A 76 -18.56 -7.42 7.61
CA THR A 76 -19.43 -8.19 6.73
C THR A 76 -18.78 -9.53 6.38
N ALA A 77 -17.51 -9.54 5.96
CA ALA A 77 -16.78 -10.78 5.69
C ALA A 77 -16.72 -11.72 6.92
N ALA A 78 -16.54 -11.17 8.13
CA ALA A 78 -16.55 -11.97 9.35
C ALA A 78 -17.93 -12.58 9.64
N ALA A 79 -19.01 -11.84 9.41
CA ALA A 79 -20.37 -12.25 9.73
C ALA A 79 -21.01 -13.21 8.72
N ILE A 80 -20.77 -13.03 7.42
CA ILE A 80 -21.52 -13.73 6.35
C ILE A 80 -20.68 -14.64 5.45
N SER A 81 -19.34 -14.63 5.55
CA SER A 81 -18.53 -15.44 4.64
C SER A 81 -18.66 -16.93 4.91
N LEU A 82 -18.55 -17.71 3.84
CA LEU A 82 -18.43 -19.16 3.92
C LEU A 82 -17.17 -19.55 4.70
N VAL A 83 -17.34 -20.56 5.54
CA VAL A 83 -16.29 -21.16 6.35
C VAL A 83 -15.87 -22.45 5.65
N ALA A 84 -14.57 -22.64 5.44
CA ALA A 84 -14.04 -23.89 4.88
C ALA A 84 -14.28 -25.07 5.84
N GLU A 85 -14.16 -26.31 5.35
CA GLU A 85 -14.41 -27.53 6.14
C GLU A 85 -13.58 -27.60 7.45
N ASN A 86 -12.42 -26.94 7.48
CA ASN A 86 -11.55 -26.83 8.64
C ASN A 86 -11.92 -25.68 9.61
N GLY A 87 -13.07 -25.03 9.44
CA GLY A 87 -13.53 -23.96 10.32
C GLY A 87 -12.96 -22.57 10.01
N ILE A 88 -12.21 -22.41 8.91
CA ILE A 88 -11.54 -21.15 8.58
C ILE A 88 -12.42 -20.24 7.72
N ASN A 89 -12.66 -19.01 8.19
CA ASN A 89 -13.19 -17.93 7.36
C ASN A 89 -12.04 -17.26 6.57
N ILE A 90 -11.81 -17.73 5.35
CA ILE A 90 -10.70 -17.30 4.49
C ILE A 90 -10.78 -15.80 4.20
N LEU A 91 -11.99 -15.28 3.97
CA LEU A 91 -12.17 -13.88 3.58
C LEU A 91 -11.80 -12.94 4.73
N SER A 92 -12.28 -13.23 5.96
CA SER A 92 -11.89 -12.49 7.15
C SER A 92 -10.37 -12.48 7.35
N MET A 93 -9.71 -13.63 7.19
CA MET A 93 -8.26 -13.73 7.30
C MET A 93 -7.50 -12.90 6.27
N GLN A 94 -8.05 -12.73 5.05
CA GLN A 94 -7.41 -11.86 4.05
C GLN A 94 -7.57 -10.39 4.42
N TYR A 95 -8.74 -9.97 4.87
CA TYR A 95 -8.95 -8.60 5.36
C TYR A 95 -8.02 -8.26 6.54
N ASP A 96 -7.79 -9.19 7.47
CA ASP A 96 -6.87 -8.98 8.61
C ASP A 96 -5.42 -8.70 8.19
N LYS A 97 -4.99 -9.21 7.03
CA LYS A 97 -3.62 -8.99 6.52
C LYS A 97 -3.43 -7.62 5.89
N ILE A 98 -4.52 -6.97 5.49
CA ILE A 98 -4.47 -5.66 4.83
C ILE A 98 -4.42 -4.58 5.91
N GLN A 99 -3.21 -4.06 6.15
CA GLN A 99 -2.99 -2.98 7.11
C GLN A 99 -2.93 -1.60 6.45
N GLN A 100 -2.54 -1.56 5.18
CA GLN A 100 -2.40 -0.34 4.40
C GLN A 100 -2.87 -0.62 2.97
N VAL A 101 -3.42 0.40 2.31
CA VAL A 101 -3.93 0.31 0.94
C VAL A 101 -3.33 1.45 0.14
N SER A 102 -2.51 1.15 -0.87
CA SER A 102 -1.95 2.18 -1.75
C SER A 102 -3.05 2.76 -2.64
N GLU A 103 -2.95 4.05 -2.94
CA GLU A 103 -3.89 4.78 -3.79
C GLU A 103 -3.98 4.30 -5.24
N ASP A 104 -3.00 3.51 -5.71
CA ASP A 104 -2.96 2.92 -7.05
C ASP A 104 -3.62 1.53 -7.13
N THR A 105 -4.14 1.03 -6.00
CA THR A 105 -4.85 -0.26 -5.97
C THR A 105 -6.31 -0.10 -6.41
N VAL A 106 -6.85 -1.17 -7.00
CA VAL A 106 -8.29 -1.23 -7.34
C VAL A 106 -9.16 -1.05 -6.10
N LEU A 107 -8.75 -1.59 -4.95
CA LEU A 107 -9.46 -1.43 -3.69
C LEU A 107 -9.60 0.05 -3.29
N ALA A 108 -8.55 0.86 -3.48
CA ALA A 108 -8.63 2.30 -3.21
C ALA A 108 -9.71 2.99 -4.05
N SER A 109 -9.92 2.56 -5.30
CA SER A 109 -11.00 3.09 -6.16
C SER A 109 -12.40 2.76 -5.63
N TYR A 110 -12.58 1.63 -4.94
CA TYR A 110 -13.87 1.30 -4.29
C TYR A 110 -14.09 2.08 -2.99
N LEU A 111 -13.02 2.33 -2.22
CA LEU A 111 -13.09 3.08 -0.98
C LEU A 111 -13.30 4.58 -1.21
N ALA A 112 -12.63 5.13 -2.23
CA ALA A 112 -12.66 6.55 -2.57
C ALA A 112 -13.02 6.76 -4.06
N PRO A 113 -14.28 6.49 -4.47
CA PRO A 113 -14.68 6.50 -5.88
C PRO A 113 -14.64 7.88 -6.55
N GLN A 114 -14.58 8.95 -5.76
CA GLN A 114 -14.48 10.33 -6.25
C GLN A 114 -13.05 10.76 -6.53
N LYS A 115 -12.05 9.94 -6.15
CA LYS A 115 -10.64 10.27 -6.36
C LYS A 115 -10.23 9.82 -7.75
N ASP A 116 -9.58 10.71 -8.50
CA ASP A 116 -9.06 10.37 -9.83
C ASP A 116 -8.10 9.18 -9.73
N VAL A 117 -8.43 8.12 -10.47
CA VAL A 117 -7.60 6.93 -10.55
C VAL A 117 -6.52 7.18 -11.60
N LYS A 118 -5.27 6.94 -11.22
CA LYS A 118 -4.16 7.00 -12.16
C LYS A 118 -4.38 5.92 -13.23
N MET A 119 -4.79 6.34 -14.42
CA MET A 119 -5.05 5.38 -15.49
C MET A 119 -3.74 4.66 -15.85
N PRO A 120 -3.76 3.31 -15.95
CA PRO A 120 -2.61 2.59 -16.48
C PRO A 120 -2.34 3.12 -17.89
N GLN A 121 -1.06 3.34 -18.20
CA GLN A 121 -0.69 3.58 -19.59
C GLN A 121 -1.00 2.31 -20.38
N MET A 122 -1.87 2.42 -21.39
CA MET A 122 -2.07 1.32 -22.31
C MET A 122 -0.74 1.03 -23.01
N PRO A 123 -0.30 -0.24 -23.05
CA PRO A 123 0.83 -0.61 -23.88
C PRO A 123 0.50 -0.31 -25.35
N GLU A 124 1.51 0.07 -26.13
CA GLU A 124 1.33 0.38 -27.56
C GLU A 124 0.71 -0.78 -28.36
N ALA A 125 0.98 -2.03 -27.93
CA ALA A 125 0.39 -3.23 -28.49
C ALA A 125 -0.22 -4.11 -27.40
N VAL A 126 -1.48 -4.50 -27.57
CA VAL A 126 -2.15 -5.51 -26.74
C VAL A 126 -1.80 -6.89 -27.32
N ILE A 127 -1.06 -7.69 -26.55
CA ILE A 127 -0.74 -9.08 -26.91
C ILE A 127 -1.80 -9.97 -26.30
N TYR A 128 -2.62 -10.58 -27.14
CA TYR A 128 -3.60 -11.56 -26.67
C TYR A 128 -2.93 -12.96 -26.55
N PRO A 129 -3.28 -13.76 -25.53
CA PRO A 129 -2.74 -15.10 -25.36
C PRO A 129 -3.31 -16.11 -26.37
N PHE A 130 -4.33 -15.70 -27.12
CA PHE A 130 -4.84 -16.37 -28.32
C PHE A 130 -4.23 -15.64 -29.52
N GLY A 131 -3.73 -16.37 -30.53
CA GLY A 131 -2.86 -15.90 -31.62
C GLY A 131 -3.47 -14.91 -32.63
N LEU A 132 -4.27 -13.97 -32.15
CA LEU A 132 -4.85 -12.85 -32.85
C LEU A 132 -4.15 -11.55 -32.40
N ASN A 133 -3.29 -11.00 -33.25
CA ASN A 133 -2.67 -9.69 -33.05
C ASN A 133 -3.41 -8.62 -33.87
N GLN A 134 -3.30 -7.34 -33.48
CA GLN A 134 -4.00 -6.21 -34.14
C GLN A 134 -3.75 -6.11 -35.66
N SER A 135 -2.65 -6.67 -36.16
CA SER A 135 -2.34 -6.73 -37.60
C SER A 135 -3.20 -7.74 -38.38
N GLN A 136 -4.06 -8.51 -37.72
CA GLN A 136 -4.92 -9.53 -38.30
C GLN A 136 -6.40 -9.11 -38.34
N LYS A 137 -6.68 -7.81 -38.21
CA LYS A 137 -7.99 -7.23 -38.52
C LYS A 137 -8.26 -7.21 -40.02
#